data_AF-A0A447KVZ3-F1
#
_entry.id   AF-A0A447KVZ3-F1
#
_cell.length_a   1.000
_cell.length_b   1.000
_cell.length_c   1.000
_cell.angle_alpha   90.00
_cell.angle_beta   90.00
_cell.angle_gamma   90.00
#
_symmetry.space_group_name_H-M   'P 1'
#
loop_
_entity.id
_entity.type
_entity.pdbx_description
1 polymer ?
#
loop_
_entity_poly.entity_id
_entity_poly.type
_entity_poly.pdbx_seq_one_letter_code
_entity_poly.pdbx_strand_id
1 'polypeptide(L)'
;MLKNLLMALLAATISLPVAAERIRDLVTVQGVRDNALIGYGLVVGLDGSGDQTMQTPFTTQSLSNMLSQLGITVPPGTNMQLKNVAAVMVTAKLPPFARSGQNIDVVVSSMGNAKSLRGGTLLMTPLKGADNQVYALAQGNVLVAALARRPAAAACR
;
A
#
# COMPACT_ATOMS: atom_id res chain seq x y z
N MET A 1 16.33 -61.41 28.60
CA MET A 1 16.60 -59.97 28.90
C MET A 1 17.15 -59.21 27.69
N LEU A 2 18.13 -59.74 26.95
CA LEU A 2 18.72 -59.07 25.77
C LEU A 2 17.70 -58.78 24.63
N LYS A 3 16.74 -59.68 24.41
CA LYS A 3 15.68 -59.53 23.39
C LYS A 3 14.72 -58.37 23.67
N ASN A 4 14.44 -58.09 24.95
CA ASN A 4 13.58 -56.98 25.37
C ASN A 4 14.33 -55.64 25.25
N LEU A 5 15.64 -55.64 25.49
CA LEU A 5 16.51 -54.48 25.27
C LEU A 5 16.61 -54.13 23.77
N LEU A 6 16.73 -55.13 22.90
CA LEU A 6 16.78 -54.94 21.44
C LEU A 6 15.44 -54.39 20.89
N MET A 7 14.31 -54.83 21.45
CA MET A 7 12.99 -54.32 21.06
C MET A 7 12.76 -52.87 21.51
N ALA A 8 13.26 -52.49 22.69
CA ALA A 8 13.19 -51.11 23.17
C ALA A 8 14.07 -50.17 22.34
N LEU A 9 15.24 -50.64 21.88
CA LEU A 9 16.14 -49.86 21.03
C LEU A 9 15.56 -49.63 19.62
N LEU A 10 14.81 -50.60 19.08
CA LEU A 10 14.14 -50.47 17.78
C LEU A 10 12.89 -49.57 17.83
N ALA A 11 12.22 -49.48 18.99
CA ALA A 11 11.09 -48.57 19.16
C ALA A 11 11.51 -47.10 19.28
N ALA A 12 12.73 -46.83 19.78
CA ALA A 12 13.24 -45.48 19.98
C ALA A 12 13.66 -44.76 18.67
N THR A 13 13.89 -45.50 17.57
CA THR A 13 14.36 -44.92 16.30
C THR A 13 13.25 -44.43 15.37
N ILE A 14 11.97 -44.66 15.69
CA ILE A 14 10.83 -44.30 14.82
C ILE A 14 10.28 -42.89 15.13
N SER A 15 10.70 -42.27 16.23
CA SER A 15 10.18 -40.97 16.69
C SER A 15 10.91 -39.77 16.06
N LEU A 16 11.09 -39.75 14.74
CA LEU A 16 11.53 -38.54 14.05
C LEU A 16 10.33 -37.57 13.91
N PRO A 17 10.45 -36.31 14.36
CA PRO A 17 9.41 -35.32 14.12
C PRO A 17 9.34 -35.05 12.62
N VAL A 18 8.29 -35.56 11.97
CA VAL A 18 7.97 -35.23 10.59
C VAL A 18 7.51 -33.78 10.56
N ALA A 19 8.38 -32.88 10.10
CA ALA A 19 8.03 -31.51 9.76
C ALA A 19 7.19 -31.52 8.48
N ALA A 20 5.90 -31.84 8.61
CA ALA A 20 4.92 -31.73 7.54
C ALA A 20 4.54 -30.26 7.35
N GLU A 21 5.43 -29.50 6.73
CA GLU A 21 5.08 -28.18 6.20
C GLU A 21 4.11 -28.40 5.02
N ARG A 22 2.95 -27.75 5.05
CA ARG A 22 1.92 -27.99 4.04
C ARG A 22 2.45 -27.54 2.69
N ILE A 23 2.56 -28.46 1.73
CA ILE A 23 2.97 -28.18 0.33
C ILE A 23 2.13 -27.04 -0.30
N ARG A 24 0.92 -26.78 0.22
CA ARG A 24 0.06 -25.65 -0.17
C ARG A 24 0.73 -24.28 0.01
N ASP A 25 1.67 -24.14 0.92
CA ASP A 25 2.28 -22.85 1.26
C ASP A 25 3.53 -22.53 0.41
N LEU A 26 3.98 -23.47 -0.43
CA LEU A 26 5.19 -23.35 -1.26
C LEU A 26 4.93 -23.21 -2.77
N VAL A 27 3.67 -23.24 -3.20
CA VAL A 27 3.35 -23.28 -4.64
C VAL A 27 2.39 -22.13 -5.00
N THR A 28 2.89 -21.17 -5.76
CA THR A 28 2.07 -20.21 -6.49
C THR A 28 1.64 -20.82 -7.82
N VAL A 29 0.34 -20.80 -8.10
CA VAL A 29 -0.20 -21.30 -9.38
C VAL A 29 0.29 -20.39 -10.51
N GLN A 30 0.98 -20.94 -11.51
CA GLN A 30 1.39 -20.19 -12.69
C GLN A 30 0.16 -19.55 -13.36
N GLY A 31 0.17 -18.22 -13.48
CA GLY A 31 -0.91 -17.43 -14.11
C GLY A 31 -1.73 -16.58 -13.15
N VAL A 32 -1.58 -16.76 -11.84
CA VAL A 32 -2.23 -15.95 -10.80
C VAL A 32 -1.30 -14.75 -10.51
N ARG A 33 -1.45 -13.68 -11.31
CA ARG A 33 -0.68 -12.44 -11.15
C ARG A 33 -1.53 -11.35 -10.52
N ASP A 34 -0.98 -10.69 -9.51
CA ASP A 34 -1.57 -9.45 -8.99
C ASP A 34 -1.39 -8.34 -10.02
N ASN A 35 -2.46 -7.58 -10.26
CA ASN A 35 -2.39 -6.39 -11.10
C ASN A 35 -2.11 -5.17 -10.22
N ALA A 36 -0.98 -4.51 -10.48
CA ALA A 36 -0.69 -3.25 -9.82
C ALA A 36 -1.59 -2.16 -10.39
N LEU A 37 -2.32 -1.49 -9.51
CA LEU A 37 -3.11 -0.31 -9.83
C LEU A 37 -2.41 0.92 -9.29
N ILE A 38 -2.41 1.99 -10.07
CA ILE A 38 -1.82 3.28 -9.72
C ILE A 38 -2.87 4.36 -9.92
N GLY A 39 -2.97 5.28 -8.97
CA GLY A 39 -3.79 6.47 -9.08
C GLY A 39 -3.07 7.69 -8.51
N TYR A 40 -3.43 8.85 -9.06
CA TYR A 40 -2.97 10.15 -8.57
C TYR A 40 -4.10 10.80 -7.80
N GLY A 41 -3.86 11.07 -6.53
CA GLY A 41 -4.86 11.56 -5.61
C GLY A 41 -4.43 12.84 -4.91
N LEU A 42 -5.40 13.46 -4.23
CA LEU A 42 -5.18 14.60 -3.38
C LEU A 42 -5.65 14.26 -1.96
N VAL A 43 -4.79 14.49 -0.98
CA VAL A 43 -5.16 14.40 0.43
C VAL A 43 -5.34 15.80 0.99
N VAL A 44 -6.48 16.04 1.63
CA VAL A 44 -6.84 17.32 2.23
C VAL A 44 -7.04 17.18 3.73
N GLY A 45 -7.04 18.31 4.45
CA GLY A 45 -7.26 18.31 5.90
C GLY A 45 -6.02 17.90 6.70
N LEU A 46 -4.83 18.18 6.17
CA LEU A 46 -3.58 18.00 6.91
C LEU A 46 -3.34 19.22 7.82
N ASP A 47 -2.87 19.00 9.04
CA ASP A 47 -2.61 20.05 10.04
C ASP A 47 -1.24 20.73 9.80
N GLY A 48 -1.05 21.37 8.65
CA GLY A 48 0.20 22.05 8.31
C GLY A 48 1.35 21.11 7.90
N SER A 49 1.07 19.81 7.75
CA SER A 49 2.01 18.77 7.35
C SER A 49 1.97 18.37 5.87
N GLY A 50 1.17 19.09 5.06
CA GLY A 50 1.06 18.92 3.61
C GLY A 50 2.25 19.47 2.83
N ASP A 51 2.08 19.62 1.52
CA ASP A 51 3.17 19.98 0.61
C ASP A 51 3.62 21.43 0.82
N GLN A 52 4.94 21.64 0.87
CA GLN A 52 5.51 22.98 0.88
C GLN A 52 5.51 23.56 -0.56
N THR A 53 4.84 24.70 -0.73
CA THR A 53 4.53 25.36 -2.02
C THR A 53 5.75 25.65 -2.92
N MET A 54 6.97 25.62 -2.39
CA MET A 54 8.18 26.03 -3.13
C MET A 54 8.86 24.89 -3.93
N GLN A 55 8.51 23.62 -3.72
CA GLN A 55 9.27 22.49 -4.30
C GLN A 55 8.42 21.45 -5.06
N THR A 56 7.12 21.66 -5.22
CA THR A 56 6.20 20.68 -5.84
C THR A 56 5.30 21.31 -6.92
N PRO A 57 5.86 21.66 -8.11
CA PRO A 57 5.08 22.25 -9.20
C PRO A 57 3.97 21.32 -9.74
N PHE A 58 4.07 20.01 -9.48
CA PHE A 58 3.06 19.03 -9.87
C PHE A 58 1.77 19.12 -9.04
N THR A 59 1.86 19.56 -7.78
CA THR A 59 0.71 19.73 -6.88
C THR A 59 -0.12 20.96 -7.26
N THR A 60 0.55 22.08 -7.58
CA THR A 60 -0.13 23.31 -8.03
C THR A 60 -0.81 23.13 -9.38
N GLN A 61 -0.17 22.45 -10.33
CA GLN A 61 -0.76 22.17 -11.65
C GLN A 61 -1.96 21.22 -11.54
N SER A 62 -1.86 20.17 -10.72
CA SER A 62 -2.95 19.21 -10.53
C SER A 62 -4.16 19.86 -9.86
N LEU A 63 -3.94 20.71 -8.85
CA LEU A 63 -5.00 21.46 -8.18
C LEU A 63 -5.64 22.51 -9.12
N SER A 64 -4.83 23.21 -9.92
CA SER A 64 -5.33 24.16 -10.92
C SER A 64 -6.19 23.45 -11.99
N ASN A 65 -5.75 22.30 -12.49
CA ASN A 65 -6.53 21.49 -13.43
C ASN A 65 -7.84 20.98 -12.81
N MET A 66 -7.83 20.57 -11.54
CA MET A 66 -9.02 20.13 -10.82
C MET A 66 -10.01 21.28 -10.60
N LEU A 67 -9.52 22.45 -10.15
CA LEU A 67 -10.35 23.64 -9.95
C LEU A 67 -10.91 24.15 -11.28
N SER A 68 -10.12 24.10 -12.35
CA SER A 68 -10.57 24.42 -13.72
C SER A 68 -11.69 23.47 -14.19
N GLN A 69 -11.58 22.16 -13.92
CA GLN A 69 -12.64 21.18 -14.19
C GLN A 69 -13.92 21.44 -13.37
N LEU A 70 -13.79 22.07 -12.20
CA LEU A 70 -14.91 22.48 -11.35
C LEU A 70 -15.42 23.90 -11.69
N GLY A 71 -14.89 24.54 -12.75
CA GLY A 71 -15.31 25.88 -13.20
C GLY A 71 -14.71 27.04 -12.40
N ILE A 72 -13.70 26.77 -11.56
CA ILE A 72 -13.02 27.77 -10.71
C ILE A 72 -11.67 28.14 -11.36
N THR A 73 -11.57 29.35 -11.88
CA THR A 73 -10.33 29.86 -12.48
C THR A 73 -9.39 30.38 -11.40
N VAL A 74 -8.23 29.73 -11.23
CA VAL A 74 -7.20 30.17 -10.27
C VAL A 74 -6.25 31.15 -10.96
N PRO A 75 -6.09 32.39 -10.47
CA PRO A 75 -5.16 33.36 -11.04
C PRO A 75 -3.70 32.85 -10.95
N PRO A 76 -2.88 33.00 -12.00
CA PRO A 76 -1.46 32.66 -11.93
C PRO A 76 -0.77 33.55 -10.89
N GLY A 77 -0.11 32.94 -9.90
CA GLY A 77 0.62 33.66 -8.84
C GLY A 77 -0.08 33.74 -7.48
N THR A 78 -1.29 33.18 -7.29
CA THR A 78 -1.80 32.96 -5.93
C THR A 78 -0.93 31.92 -5.24
N ASN A 79 -0.22 32.34 -4.18
CA ASN A 79 0.54 31.47 -3.29
C ASN A 79 -0.43 30.57 -2.52
N MET A 80 -0.90 29.51 -3.18
CA MET A 80 -1.76 28.51 -2.56
C MET A 80 -0.98 27.91 -1.40
N GLN A 81 -1.46 28.13 -0.18
CA GLN A 81 -0.84 27.56 1.01
C GLN A 81 -1.14 26.07 1.05
N LEU A 82 -0.30 25.28 0.39
CA LEU A 82 -0.43 23.84 0.26
C LEU A 82 -0.08 23.09 1.57
N LYS A 83 0.26 23.80 2.66
CA LYS A 83 0.57 23.18 3.96
C LYS A 83 -0.54 22.27 4.50
N ASN A 84 -1.77 22.38 4.02
CA ASN A 84 -2.90 21.54 4.45
C ASN A 84 -3.37 20.54 3.38
N VAL A 85 -2.66 20.46 2.26
CA VAL A 85 -3.00 19.62 1.09
C VAL A 85 -1.74 18.91 0.58
N ALA A 86 -1.82 17.64 0.25
CA ALA A 86 -0.70 16.89 -0.32
C ALA A 86 -1.10 16.18 -1.61
N ALA A 87 -0.24 16.26 -2.63
CA ALA A 87 -0.32 15.35 -3.77
C ALA A 87 0.17 13.97 -3.36
N VAL A 88 -0.62 12.95 -3.63
CA VAL A 88 -0.30 11.57 -3.25
C VAL A 88 -0.40 10.62 -4.43
N MET A 89 0.44 9.60 -4.39
CA MET A 89 0.36 8.43 -5.25
C MET A 89 -0.33 7.34 -4.44
N VAL A 90 -1.38 6.78 -5.02
CA VAL A 90 -2.12 5.67 -4.44
C VAL A 90 -1.79 4.43 -5.26
N THR A 91 -1.22 3.43 -4.61
CA THR A 91 -0.88 2.16 -5.23
C THR A 91 -1.68 1.06 -4.57
N ALA A 92 -2.29 0.19 -5.37
CA ALA A 92 -3.02 -0.97 -4.89
C ALA A 92 -2.61 -2.23 -5.64
N LYS A 93 -2.77 -3.39 -5.02
CA LYS A 93 -2.60 -4.68 -5.68
C LYS A 93 -3.96 -5.33 -5.80
N LEU A 94 -4.43 -5.48 -7.04
CA LEU A 94 -5.68 -6.17 -7.32
C LEU A 94 -5.40 -7.68 -7.42
N PRO A 95 -5.90 -8.49 -6.48
CA PRO A 95 -5.71 -9.92 -6.57
C PRO A 95 -6.44 -10.47 -7.80
N PRO A 96 -5.89 -11.49 -8.45
CA PRO A 96 -6.58 -12.18 -9.53
C PRO A 96 -7.92 -12.73 -8.99
N PHE A 97 -8.98 -12.58 -9.77
CA PHE A 97 -10.36 -12.94 -9.40
C PHE A 97 -11.04 -12.05 -8.34
N ALA A 98 -10.57 -10.81 -8.16
CA ALA A 98 -11.31 -9.81 -7.39
C ALA A 98 -12.71 -9.58 -7.97
N ARG A 99 -13.73 -9.49 -7.11
CA ARG A 99 -15.11 -9.21 -7.51
C ARG A 99 -15.43 -7.72 -7.40
N SER A 100 -16.37 -7.24 -8.22
CA SER A 100 -16.91 -5.89 -8.07
C SER A 100 -17.50 -5.69 -6.66
N GLY A 101 -17.10 -4.61 -5.99
CA GLY A 101 -17.51 -4.31 -4.61
C GLY A 101 -16.64 -4.95 -3.53
N GLN A 102 -15.62 -5.74 -3.89
CA GLN A 102 -14.63 -6.20 -2.93
C GLN A 102 -13.73 -5.02 -2.49
N ASN A 103 -13.53 -4.88 -1.18
CA ASN A 103 -12.56 -3.93 -0.64
C ASN A 103 -11.14 -4.41 -0.93
N ILE A 104 -10.30 -3.51 -1.43
CA ILE A 104 -8.88 -3.75 -1.67
C ILE A 104 -8.06 -2.79 -0.81
N ASP A 105 -6.93 -3.29 -0.31
CA ASP A 105 -6.01 -2.46 0.45
C ASP A 105 -5.23 -1.53 -0.50
N VAL A 106 -5.15 -0.27 -0.10
CA VAL A 106 -4.46 0.78 -0.86
C VAL A 106 -3.34 1.36 -0.01
N VAL A 107 -2.20 1.61 -0.65
CA VAL A 107 -1.06 2.27 -0.04
C VAL A 107 -0.99 3.69 -0.59
N VAL A 108 -1.11 4.67 0.31
CA VAL A 108 -1.01 6.09 -0.02
C VAL A 108 0.40 6.58 0.33
N SER A 109 1.08 7.13 -0.66
CA SER A 109 2.43 7.69 -0.51
C SER A 109 2.43 9.16 -0.92
N SER A 110 3.05 10.03 -0.11
CA SER A 110 3.27 11.42 -0.48
C SER A 110 4.15 11.49 -1.73
N MET A 111 3.72 12.23 -2.75
CA MET A 111 4.56 12.52 -3.92
C MET A 111 5.44 13.74 -3.71
N GLY A 112 5.02 14.64 -2.82
CA GLY A 112 5.74 15.86 -2.50
C GLY A 112 6.48 15.78 -1.18
N ASN A 113 6.50 16.90 -0.46
CA ASN A 113 7.20 17.09 0.81
C ASN A 113 6.21 17.18 2.00
N ALA A 114 5.21 16.30 2.03
CA ALA A 114 4.32 16.20 3.18
C ALA A 114 5.04 15.51 4.35
N LYS A 115 5.16 16.21 5.48
CA LYS A 115 5.75 15.67 6.74
C LYS A 115 4.91 14.54 7.33
N SER A 116 3.60 14.56 7.13
CA SER A 116 2.69 13.53 7.60
C SER A 116 1.38 13.57 6.83
N LEU A 117 0.84 12.39 6.51
CA LEU A 117 -0.51 12.23 5.96
C LEU A 117 -1.54 11.91 7.05
N ARG A 118 -1.15 11.95 8.32
CA ARG A 118 -2.03 11.62 9.46
C ARG A 118 -3.16 12.64 9.56
N GLY A 119 -4.39 12.16 9.72
CA GLY A 119 -5.57 13.02 9.85
C GLY A 119 -6.10 13.54 8.51
N GLY A 120 -5.38 13.29 7.42
CA GLY A 120 -5.82 13.67 6.08
C GLY A 120 -6.93 12.77 5.54
N THR A 121 -7.72 13.31 4.64
CA THR A 121 -8.74 12.57 3.87
C THR A 121 -8.33 12.54 2.40
N LEU A 122 -8.21 11.33 1.85
CA LEU A 122 -8.00 11.09 0.43
C LEU A 122 -9.32 11.35 -0.31
N LEU A 123 -9.27 12.29 -1.27
CA LEU A 123 -10.36 12.53 -2.20
C LEU A 123 -10.52 11.35 -3.16
N MET A 124 -11.74 11.16 -3.67
CA MET A 124 -12.06 10.07 -4.59
C MET A 124 -11.05 10.02 -5.74
N THR A 125 -10.26 8.95 -5.76
CA THR A 125 -9.11 8.78 -6.67
C THR A 125 -9.32 7.51 -7.49
N PRO A 126 -9.44 7.62 -8.82
CA PRO A 126 -9.52 6.44 -9.67
C PRO A 126 -8.16 5.74 -9.76
N LEU A 127 -8.16 4.43 -9.56
CA LEU A 127 -7.00 3.56 -9.66
C LEU A 127 -7.00 2.85 -11.01
N LYS A 128 -5.94 3.07 -11.78
CA LYS A 128 -5.78 2.55 -13.13
C LYS A 128 -4.79 1.39 -13.20
N GLY A 129 -5.08 0.42 -14.05
CA GLY A 129 -4.15 -0.65 -14.39
C GLY A 129 -3.09 -0.20 -15.41
N ALA A 130 -2.19 -1.11 -15.77
CA ALA A 130 -1.18 -0.90 -16.80
C ALA A 130 -1.74 -0.64 -18.21
N ASP A 131 -3.01 -0.98 -18.42
CA ASP A 131 -3.83 -0.77 -19.62
C ASP A 131 -4.60 0.56 -19.60
N ASN A 132 -4.35 1.42 -18.61
CA ASN A 132 -5.05 2.69 -18.36
C ASN A 132 -6.56 2.58 -18.05
N GLN A 133 -7.09 1.38 -17.85
CA GLN A 133 -8.49 1.20 -17.43
C GLN A 133 -8.63 1.41 -15.93
N VAL A 134 -9.75 1.98 -15.50
CA VAL A 134 -10.06 2.18 -14.08
C VAL A 134 -10.64 0.89 -13.52
N TYR A 135 -9.93 0.27 -12.57
CA TYR A 135 -10.36 -0.98 -11.93
C TYR A 135 -10.93 -0.78 -10.54
N ALA A 136 -10.53 0.28 -9.85
CA ALA A 136 -10.96 0.56 -8.49
C ALA A 136 -11.03 2.07 -8.23
N LEU A 137 -11.76 2.44 -7.18
CA LEU A 137 -11.82 3.79 -6.66
C LEU A 137 -11.32 3.76 -5.21
N ALA A 138 -10.39 4.67 -4.89
CA ALA A 138 -9.87 4.84 -3.54
C ALA A 138 -10.38 6.16 -2.96
N GLN A 139 -10.97 6.12 -1.77
CA GLN A 139 -11.42 7.30 -1.03
C GLN A 139 -11.41 6.99 0.46
N GLY A 140 -11.19 8.02 1.28
CA GLY A 140 -11.44 7.95 2.71
C GLY A 140 -10.29 8.48 3.55
N ASN A 141 -10.38 8.24 4.86
CA ASN A 141 -9.44 8.77 5.82
C ASN A 141 -8.11 8.02 5.72
N VAL A 142 -7.00 8.77 5.66
CA VAL A 142 -5.66 8.21 5.57
C VAL A 142 -5.16 7.90 6.98
N LEU A 143 -4.98 6.61 7.24
CA LEU A 143 -4.37 6.11 8.47
C LEU A 143 -2.89 5.85 8.21
N VAL A 144 -2.03 6.63 8.87
CA VAL A 144 -0.59 6.38 8.84
C VAL A 144 -0.27 5.30 9.87
N ALA A 145 0.05 4.09 9.40
CA ALA A 145 0.61 3.06 10.26
C ALA A 145 1.95 3.57 10.81
N ALA A 146 2.01 3.83 12.12
CA ALA A 146 3.26 4.21 12.76
C ALA A 146 4.25 3.06 12.56
N LEU A 147 5.37 3.34 11.88
CA LEU A 147 6.40 2.36 11.63
C LEU A 147 6.87 1.78 12.97
N ALA A 148 6.44 0.57 13.30
CA ALA A 148 7.08 -0.22 14.33
C ALA A 148 8.51 -0.45 13.84
N ARG A 149 9.45 0.28 14.44
CA ARG A 149 10.89 0.13 14.26
C ARG A 149 11.23 -1.36 14.37
N ARG A 150 11.35 -2.08 13.24
CA ARG A 150 11.90 -3.43 13.26
C ARG A 150 13.34 -3.27 13.74
N PRO A 151 13.75 -3.86 14.88
CA PRO A 151 15.16 -3.99 15.16
C PRO A 151 15.77 -4.77 13.99
N ALA A 152 16.78 -4.18 13.37
CA ALA A 152 17.63 -4.86 12.42
C ALA A 152 18.34 -5.99 13.18
N ALA A 153 17.74 -7.18 13.17
CA ALA A 153 18.32 -8.40 13.67
C ALA A 153 17.94 -9.54 12.73
N ALA A 154 18.93 -10.39 12.46
CA ALA A 154 18.93 -11.56 11.59
C ALA A 154 19.09 -11.26 10.09
N ALA A 155 20.00 -11.89 9.34
CA ALA A 155 21.07 -12.82 9.67
C ALA A 155 21.92 -12.96 8.39
N CYS A 156 23.24 -12.89 8.51
CA CYS A 156 24.13 -13.55 7.56
C CYS A 156 24.99 -14.49 8.40
N ARG A 157 24.70 -15.78 8.29
CA ARG A 157 25.59 -16.88 8.67
C ARG A 157 25.51 -17.93 7.58
#